data_AF-A0A508T995-F1
#
_entry.id   AF-A0A508T995-F1
#
_cell.length_a   1.000
_cell.length_b   1.000
_cell.length_c   1.000
_cell.angle_alpha   90.00
_cell.angle_beta   90.00
_cell.angle_gamma   90.00
#
_symmetry.space_group_name_H-M   'P 1'
#
loop_
_entity.id
_entity.type
_entity.pdbx_description
1 polymer ?
#
loop_
_entity_poly.entity_id
_entity_poly.type
_entity_poly.pdbx_seq_one_letter_code
_entity_poly.pdbx_strand_id
1 'polypeptide(L)'
;MGRKDLRLTKLPEQRPDTPTCHLSSLWPSSYAGTGGLGNGKPRPWRVAGISVSSVERVGRLGYVRGLDRIMLDRLLEKHHCEIAIRNPDLLFVIGGAEPDVIALCDEAATAGARTGLLAVKIASHTSRLAQACAPLHQALDASKRFPISAQRILLAGGDGERIFTASRATAKLARQVAHPIDWAATLTALSELGITRVLDLGPGHALAEMAQAFLPSIRCYAADGFHTIEDLRNWVAHE
;
A
#
# COMPACT_ATOMS: atom_id res chain seq x y z
N MET A 1 50.26 6.43 -15.05
CA MET A 1 49.54 5.52 -14.13
C MET A 1 48.28 6.25 -13.65
N GLY A 2 47.07 6.14 -14.16
CA GLY A 2 46.44 5.44 -15.29
C GLY A 2 44.92 5.62 -15.06
N ARG A 3 44.31 6.63 -15.69
CA ARG A 3 42.84 6.88 -15.65
C ARG A 3 42.12 5.67 -16.23
N LYS A 4 41.03 5.21 -15.58
CA LYS A 4 40.10 4.24 -16.18
C LYS A 4 38.85 4.98 -16.62
N ASP A 5 38.79 5.25 -17.91
CA ASP A 5 37.59 5.66 -18.63
C ASP A 5 36.60 4.49 -18.66
N LEU A 6 35.42 4.66 -18.06
CA LEU A 6 34.28 3.78 -18.26
C LEU A 6 33.61 4.14 -19.59
N ARG A 7 33.96 3.39 -20.65
CA ARG A 7 33.22 3.44 -21.93
C ARG A 7 31.86 2.78 -21.75
N LEU A 8 30.80 3.57 -21.94
CA LEU A 8 29.44 3.08 -22.15
C LEU A 8 29.44 2.17 -23.37
N THR A 9 29.30 0.86 -23.14
CA THR A 9 29.04 -0.10 -24.21
C THR A 9 27.54 -0.16 -24.44
N LYS A 10 27.12 0.05 -25.69
CA LYS A 10 25.72 0.07 -26.12
C LYS A 10 25.11 -1.32 -25.87
N LEU A 11 24.11 -1.40 -24.99
CA LEU A 11 23.31 -2.62 -24.79
C LEU A 11 22.51 -2.92 -26.08
N PRO A 12 22.30 -4.21 -26.43
CA PRO A 12 21.56 -4.57 -27.63
C PRO A 12 20.08 -4.18 -27.52
N GLU A 13 19.51 -3.92 -28.69
CA GLU A 13 18.17 -3.41 -28.98
C GLU A 13 17.07 -4.22 -28.24
N GLN A 14 16.21 -3.52 -27.50
CA GLN A 14 15.17 -4.12 -26.65
C GLN A 14 14.02 -4.70 -27.48
N ARG A 15 13.54 -5.88 -27.06
CA ARG A 15 12.30 -6.52 -27.57
C ARG A 15 11.07 -5.68 -27.21
N PRO A 16 9.93 -5.82 -27.93
CA PRO A 16 8.74 -5.02 -27.66
C PRO A 16 8.29 -5.17 -26.20
N ASP A 17 8.21 -4.03 -25.52
CA ASP A 17 8.03 -3.86 -24.08
C ASP A 17 6.81 -4.64 -23.57
N THR A 18 7.07 -5.62 -22.70
CA THR A 18 6.01 -6.28 -21.93
C THR A 18 5.70 -5.40 -20.71
N PRO A 19 4.49 -4.82 -20.58
CA PRO A 19 4.20 -3.89 -19.49
C PRO A 19 4.30 -4.59 -18.12
N THR A 20 5.26 -4.15 -17.32
CA THR A 20 5.55 -4.64 -15.96
C THR A 20 5.19 -3.56 -14.94
N CYS A 21 4.46 -3.95 -13.90
CA CYS A 21 4.14 -3.07 -12.77
C CYS A 21 5.04 -3.38 -11.56
N HIS A 22 5.50 -2.34 -10.89
CA HIS A 22 6.12 -2.46 -9.58
C HIS A 22 5.18 -1.88 -8.52
N LEU A 23 4.81 -2.69 -7.54
CA LEU A 23 4.05 -2.27 -6.38
C LEU A 23 5.03 -2.00 -5.25
N SER A 24 4.98 -0.81 -4.67
CA SER A 24 5.61 -0.57 -3.38
C SER A 24 4.53 -0.23 -2.37
N SER A 25 4.44 -1.02 -1.31
CA SER A 25 3.69 -0.63 -0.14
C SER A 25 4.56 0.31 0.70
N LEU A 26 3.99 1.38 1.28
CA LEU A 26 4.59 2.04 2.45
C LEU A 26 4.23 1.28 3.73
N TRP A 27 3.92 -0.01 3.60
CA TRP A 27 3.11 -0.78 4.53
C TRP A 27 3.94 -1.89 5.18
N PRO A 28 3.86 -2.11 6.50
CA PRO A 28 4.48 -3.27 7.12
C PRO A 28 3.73 -4.55 6.70
N SER A 29 4.45 -5.66 6.47
CA SER A 29 3.90 -6.98 6.12
C SER A 29 2.84 -7.53 7.10
N SER A 30 2.65 -6.89 8.25
CA SER A 30 1.78 -7.30 9.36
C SER A 30 0.26 -7.24 9.10
N TYR A 31 -0.16 -7.02 7.85
CA TYR A 31 -1.58 -6.97 7.46
C TYR A 31 -2.03 -8.18 6.64
N ALA A 32 -1.09 -8.98 6.14
CA ALA A 32 -1.39 -10.33 5.69
C ALA A 32 -1.67 -11.17 6.93
N GLY A 33 -2.96 -11.38 7.21
CA GLY A 33 -3.40 -12.26 8.27
C GLY A 33 -2.88 -13.69 8.06
N THR A 34 -2.32 -14.24 9.14
CA THR A 34 -1.98 -15.64 9.41
C THR A 34 -0.64 -16.18 8.89
N GLY A 35 0.33 -16.28 9.82
CA GLY A 35 1.47 -17.21 9.72
C GLY A 35 2.81 -16.65 10.20
N GLY A 36 3.12 -16.81 11.50
CA GLY A 36 4.50 -16.68 12.00
C GLY A 36 4.68 -15.72 13.18
N LEU A 37 4.80 -16.29 14.38
CA LEU A 37 5.17 -15.60 15.61
C LEU A 37 6.63 -15.11 15.52
N GLY A 38 6.83 -13.81 15.29
CA GLY A 38 8.08 -13.12 15.56
C GLY A 38 7.96 -12.26 16.81
N ASN A 39 8.66 -12.62 17.89
CA ASN A 39 8.72 -11.91 19.18
C ASN A 39 9.47 -10.55 19.11
N GLY A 40 9.24 -9.76 18.06
CA GLY A 40 9.77 -8.40 17.95
C GLY A 40 8.78 -7.40 18.54
N LYS A 41 9.18 -6.61 19.55
CA LYS A 41 8.39 -5.45 19.99
C LYS A 41 8.08 -4.56 18.76
N PRO A 42 6.82 -4.12 18.56
CA PRO A 42 6.48 -3.24 17.45
C PRO A 42 7.29 -1.94 17.57
N ARG A 43 8.11 -1.64 16.56
CA ARG A 43 8.83 -0.38 16.50
C ARG A 43 7.82 0.74 16.20
N PRO A 44 7.91 1.91 16.84
CA PRO A 44 7.06 3.04 16.51
C PRO A 44 7.29 3.41 15.04
N TRP A 45 6.18 3.52 14.31
CA TRP A 45 6.16 4.01 12.94
C TRP A 45 6.69 5.46 12.95
N ARG A 46 7.67 5.75 12.09
CA ARG A 46 8.20 7.10 11.87
C ARG A 46 8.11 7.40 10.38
N VAL A 47 7.21 8.29 9.99
CA VAL A 47 7.24 8.88 8.64
C VAL A 47 8.12 10.13 8.73
N ALA A 48 9.25 10.12 8.01
CA ALA A 48 10.12 11.30 7.82
C ALA A 48 10.48 12.09 9.11
N GLY A 49 10.68 11.41 10.24
CA GLY A 49 11.05 12.07 11.51
C GLY A 49 9.92 12.85 12.19
N ILE A 50 8.70 12.85 11.64
CA ILE A 50 7.52 13.46 12.27
C ILE A 50 7.02 12.52 13.35
N SER A 51 7.20 12.93 14.61
CA SER A 51 6.47 12.36 15.73
C SER A 51 5.02 12.82 15.61
N VAL A 52 4.11 11.92 15.26
CA VAL A 52 2.67 12.19 15.45
C VAL A 52 2.39 11.98 16.94
N SER A 53 2.90 12.91 17.74
CA SER A 53 2.66 13.00 19.17
C SER A 53 1.88 14.28 19.42
N SER A 54 0.59 14.22 19.15
CA SER A 54 -0.40 14.96 19.90
C SER A 54 -1.37 13.93 20.47
N VAL A 55 -1.38 13.86 21.80
CA VAL A 55 -2.24 13.02 22.61
C VAL A 55 -3.70 13.36 22.28
N GLU A 56 -4.42 12.47 21.59
CA GLU A 56 -5.84 12.22 21.86
C GLU A 56 -6.36 10.98 21.09
N ARG A 57 -6.52 9.89 21.86
CA ARG A 57 -7.08 8.55 21.56
C ARG A 57 -6.26 7.66 20.61
N VAL A 58 -5.73 6.57 21.19
CA VAL A 58 -5.13 5.44 20.46
C VAL A 58 -6.10 4.98 19.37
N GLY A 59 -5.69 5.16 18.11
CA GLY A 59 -6.42 4.66 16.96
C GLY A 59 -6.09 3.19 16.71
N ARG A 60 -6.97 2.48 16.01
CA ARG A 60 -6.81 1.07 15.68
C ARG A 60 -7.26 0.83 14.25
N LEU A 61 -6.73 -0.23 13.64
CA LEU A 61 -7.29 -0.79 12.42
C LEU A 61 -7.81 -2.20 12.69
N GLY A 62 -8.92 -2.53 12.03
CA GLY A 62 -9.47 -3.86 11.96
C GLY A 62 -9.82 -4.22 10.52
N TYR A 63 -10.06 -5.49 10.24
CA TYR A 63 -10.60 -5.93 8.96
C TYR A 63 -12.00 -6.52 9.15
N VAL A 64 -12.82 -6.36 8.12
CA VAL A 64 -14.15 -6.97 7.99
C VAL A 64 -14.22 -7.60 6.62
N ARG A 65 -14.58 -8.89 6.56
CA ARG A 65 -14.76 -9.62 5.31
C ARG A 65 -16.11 -10.31 5.25
N GLY A 66 -16.82 -10.10 4.13
CA GLY A 66 -18.05 -10.81 3.81
C GLY A 66 -19.34 -10.06 4.16
N LEU A 67 -19.27 -8.80 4.56
CA LEU A 67 -20.45 -7.92 4.61
C LEU A 67 -20.59 -7.14 3.31
N ASP A 68 -21.83 -6.98 2.85
CA ASP A 68 -22.13 -6.03 1.80
C ASP A 68 -21.95 -4.58 2.28
N ARG A 69 -22.02 -3.65 1.33
CA ARG A 69 -21.73 -2.25 1.61
C ARG A 69 -22.80 -1.58 2.48
N ILE A 70 -24.06 -1.98 2.34
CA ILE A 70 -25.17 -1.37 3.09
C ILE A 70 -25.04 -1.74 4.57
N MET A 71 -24.78 -3.01 4.87
CA MET A 71 -24.58 -3.47 6.24
C MET A 71 -23.32 -2.85 6.85
N LEU A 72 -22.22 -2.82 6.10
CA LEU A 72 -20.97 -2.21 6.58
C LEU A 72 -21.13 -0.73 6.87
N ASP A 73 -21.77 0.04 5.99
CA ASP A 73 -21.95 1.49 6.18
C ASP A 73 -22.77 1.81 7.44
N ARG A 74 -23.80 1.00 7.76
CA ARG A 74 -24.54 1.14 9.03
C ARG A 74 -23.67 0.92 10.25
N LEU A 75 -22.80 -0.08 10.22
CA LEU A 75 -21.88 -0.37 11.33
C LEU A 75 -20.80 0.71 11.47
N LEU A 76 -20.29 1.22 10.35
CA LEU A 76 -19.33 2.33 10.34
C LEU A 76 -19.93 3.59 10.97
N GLU A 77 -21.16 3.94 10.62
CA GLU A 77 -21.87 5.08 11.19
C GLU A 77 -22.13 4.88 12.69
N LYS A 78 -22.68 3.72 13.07
CA LYS A 78 -22.99 3.37 14.47
C LYS A 78 -21.76 3.44 15.38
N HIS A 79 -20.62 2.96 14.90
CA HIS A 79 -19.38 2.87 15.67
C HIS A 79 -18.38 3.97 15.33
N HIS A 80 -18.76 5.03 14.63
CA HIS A 80 -17.87 6.17 14.31
C HIS A 80 -16.52 5.75 13.68
N CYS A 81 -16.57 4.73 12.81
CA CYS A 81 -15.42 4.21 12.09
C CYS A 81 -15.48 4.60 10.61
N GLU A 82 -14.32 4.58 9.96
CA GLU A 82 -14.19 4.86 8.53
C GLU A 82 -13.54 3.68 7.82
N ILE A 83 -13.81 3.52 6.52
CA ILE A 83 -13.03 2.61 5.69
C ILE A 83 -11.64 3.22 5.48
N ALA A 84 -10.61 2.49 5.87
CA ALA A 84 -9.21 2.82 5.62
C ALA A 84 -8.69 2.21 4.30
N ILE A 85 -9.11 0.98 3.98
CA ILE A 85 -8.74 0.32 2.72
C ILE A 85 -9.93 -0.47 2.17
N ARG A 86 -10.19 -0.33 0.88
CA ARG A 86 -11.10 -1.18 0.11
C ARG A 86 -10.28 -2.20 -0.67
N ASN A 87 -10.44 -3.48 -0.33
CA ASN A 87 -9.88 -4.58 -1.09
C ASN A 87 -10.98 -5.26 -1.91
N PRO A 88 -10.63 -6.08 -2.91
CA PRO A 88 -11.57 -6.97 -3.57
C PRO A 88 -12.30 -7.93 -2.61
N ASP A 89 -13.33 -8.60 -3.11
CA ASP A 89 -14.04 -9.70 -2.42
C ASP A 89 -14.63 -9.35 -1.05
N LEU A 90 -15.24 -8.16 -0.95
CA LEU A 90 -15.88 -7.66 0.27
C LEU A 90 -14.94 -7.66 1.48
N LEU A 91 -13.64 -7.44 1.26
CA LEU A 91 -12.65 -7.27 2.32
C LEU A 91 -12.35 -5.77 2.51
N PHE A 92 -12.65 -5.27 3.70
CA PHE A 92 -12.43 -3.89 4.07
C PHE A 92 -11.50 -3.82 5.27
N VAL A 93 -10.60 -2.84 5.27
CA VAL A 93 -9.90 -2.41 6.48
C VAL A 93 -10.64 -1.18 6.98
N ILE A 94 -10.99 -1.20 8.26
CA ILE A 94 -11.67 -0.11 8.95
C ILE A 94 -10.73 0.54 9.97
N GLY A 95 -10.95 1.81 10.26
CA GLY A 95 -10.19 2.57 11.23
C GLY A 95 -11.05 3.51 12.05
N GLY A 96 -10.66 3.68 13.32
CA GLY A 96 -11.39 4.48 14.29
C GLY A 96 -10.66 4.56 15.61
N ALA A 97 -11.35 4.97 16.67
CA ALA A 97 -10.81 4.79 18.02
C ALA A 97 -10.75 3.29 18.35
N GLU A 98 -9.80 2.87 19.20
CA GLU A 98 -9.65 1.44 19.51
C GLU A 98 -10.93 0.76 20.02
N PRO A 99 -11.69 1.33 20.99
CA PRO A 99 -12.93 0.71 21.46
C PRO A 99 -14.00 0.57 20.37
N ASP A 100 -14.11 1.59 19.51
CA ASP A 100 -15.06 1.66 18.41
C ASP A 100 -14.80 0.57 17.36
N VAL A 101 -13.54 0.38 16.98
CA VAL A 101 -13.12 -0.66 16.02
C VAL A 101 -13.36 -2.06 16.59
N ILE A 102 -13.13 -2.25 17.89
CA ILE A 102 -13.42 -3.52 18.58
C ILE A 102 -14.93 -3.81 18.53
N ALA A 103 -15.76 -2.86 18.95
CA ALA A 103 -17.21 -3.02 18.95
C ALA A 103 -17.78 -3.28 17.55
N LEU A 104 -17.26 -2.59 16.53
CA LEU A 104 -17.64 -2.85 15.14
C LEU A 104 -17.26 -4.28 14.72
N CYS A 105 -16.04 -4.73 15.01
CA CYS A 105 -15.60 -6.08 14.66
C CYS A 105 -16.46 -7.17 15.33
N ASP A 106 -16.85 -6.98 16.59
CA ASP A 106 -17.67 -7.93 17.35
C ASP A 106 -19.10 -8.01 16.79
N GLU A 107 -19.70 -6.86 16.45
CA GLU A 107 -21.05 -6.82 15.85
C GLU A 107 -21.06 -7.37 14.43
N ALA A 108 -20.05 -7.03 13.61
CA ALA A 108 -19.89 -7.60 12.29
C ALA A 108 -19.69 -9.14 12.34
N ALA A 109 -18.95 -9.65 13.33
CA ALA A 109 -18.79 -11.09 13.53
C ALA A 109 -20.14 -11.76 13.87
N THR A 110 -20.97 -11.13 14.70
CA THR A 110 -22.32 -11.61 15.02
C THR A 110 -23.23 -11.65 13.78
N ALA A 111 -22.99 -10.77 12.80
CA ALA A 111 -23.66 -10.76 11.50
C ALA A 111 -23.07 -11.76 10.47
N GLY A 112 -22.13 -12.62 10.87
CA GLY A 112 -21.54 -13.66 10.02
C GLY A 112 -20.29 -13.21 9.25
N ALA A 113 -19.77 -12.02 9.50
CA ALA A 113 -18.51 -11.55 8.90
C ALA A 113 -17.30 -12.24 9.53
N ARG A 114 -16.22 -12.39 8.75
CA ARG A 114 -14.90 -12.64 9.32
C ARG A 114 -14.26 -11.31 9.69
N THR A 115 -13.84 -11.16 10.94
CA THR A 115 -13.26 -9.91 11.44
C THR A 115 -11.99 -10.15 12.23
N GLY A 116 -11.22 -9.09 12.45
CA GLY A 116 -10.06 -9.15 13.32
C GLY A 116 -9.33 -7.82 13.41
N LEU A 117 -8.53 -7.66 14.46
CA LEU A 117 -7.74 -6.45 14.68
C LEU A 117 -6.35 -6.60 14.06
N LEU A 118 -5.86 -5.53 13.44
CA LEU A 118 -4.55 -5.51 12.79
C LEU A 118 -3.49 -5.08 13.79
N ALA A 119 -2.23 -5.48 13.64
CA ALA A 119 -1.15 -5.14 14.58
C ALA A 119 -0.68 -3.66 14.51
N VAL A 120 -1.55 -2.77 14.02
CA VAL A 120 -1.30 -1.34 13.85
C VAL A 120 -2.19 -0.54 14.80
N LYS A 121 -1.55 0.32 15.59
CA LYS A 121 -2.17 1.15 16.63
C LYS A 121 -2.31 2.62 16.20
N ILE A 122 -2.64 2.80 14.93
CA ILE A 122 -2.98 4.09 14.33
C ILE A 122 -4.09 3.85 13.32
N ALA A 123 -5.12 4.69 13.32
CA ALA A 123 -6.20 4.66 12.35
C ALA A 123 -5.77 5.37 11.04
N SER A 124 -4.76 4.83 10.36
CA SER A 124 -4.30 5.38 9.09
C SER A 124 -5.37 5.31 8.01
N HIS A 125 -5.28 6.21 7.04
CA HIS A 125 -6.23 6.33 5.91
C HIS A 125 -7.65 6.73 6.32
N THR A 126 -7.78 7.38 7.49
CA THR A 126 -9.03 7.94 8.00
C THR A 126 -8.87 9.42 8.30
N SER A 127 -9.97 10.15 8.41
CA SER A 127 -9.99 11.57 8.72
C SER A 127 -9.25 11.92 10.03
N ARG A 128 -9.06 10.94 10.93
CA ARG A 128 -8.28 11.10 12.17
C ARG A 128 -6.83 11.53 11.93
N LEU A 129 -6.26 11.27 10.75
CA LEU A 129 -4.91 11.73 10.40
C LEU A 129 -4.88 13.02 9.57
N ALA A 130 -5.99 13.74 9.43
CA ALA A 130 -6.04 14.97 8.63
C ALA A 130 -4.98 16.01 9.05
N GLN A 131 -4.72 16.14 10.36
CA GLN A 131 -3.69 17.05 10.88
C GLN A 131 -2.26 16.66 10.48
N ALA A 132 -2.02 15.40 10.12
CA ALA A 132 -0.70 14.93 9.68
C ALA A 132 -0.41 15.25 8.20
N CYS A 133 -1.43 15.57 7.39
CA CYS A 133 -1.26 15.80 5.95
C CYS A 133 -0.36 16.99 5.63
N ALA A 134 -0.56 18.14 6.28
CA ALA A 134 0.22 19.35 5.98
C ALA A 134 1.70 19.24 6.42
N PRO A 135 2.01 18.79 7.65
CA PRO A 135 3.40 18.53 8.05
C PRO A 135 4.10 17.50 7.14
N LEU A 136 3.40 16.44 6.75
CA LEU A 136 3.94 15.43 5.85
C LEU A 136 4.24 16.00 4.46
N HIS A 137 3.33 16.82 3.91
CA HIS A 137 3.57 17.50 2.64
C HIS A 137 4.84 18.34 2.70
N GLN A 138 4.99 19.19 3.73
CA GLN A 138 6.18 20.03 3.90
C GLN A 138 7.47 19.19 3.97
N ALA A 139 7.45 18.08 4.71
CA ALA A 139 8.60 17.19 4.82
C ALA A 139 8.95 16.52 3.46
N LEU A 140 7.94 16.08 2.71
CA LEU A 140 8.12 15.50 1.38
C LEU A 140 8.64 16.53 0.37
N ASP A 141 8.17 17.77 0.44
CA ASP A 141 8.63 18.85 -0.43
C ASP A 141 10.08 19.28 -0.16
N ALA A 142 10.52 19.20 1.09
CA ALA A 142 11.90 19.44 1.47
C ALA A 142 12.85 18.27 1.09
N SER A 143 12.30 17.11 0.72
CA SER A 143 13.09 15.94 0.35
C SER A 143 13.60 16.00 -1.10
N LYS A 144 14.68 15.28 -1.38
CA LYS A 144 15.21 15.17 -2.75
C LYS A 144 14.19 14.44 -3.64
N ARG A 145 13.65 15.16 -4.62
CA ARG A 145 12.74 14.60 -5.62
C ARG A 145 13.50 14.03 -6.81
N PHE A 146 13.02 12.91 -7.32
CA PHE A 146 13.42 12.38 -8.62
C PHE A 146 12.26 12.58 -9.61
N PRO A 147 12.54 13.00 -10.85
CA PRO A 147 11.50 13.09 -11.87
C PRO A 147 10.88 11.71 -12.11
N ILE A 148 9.57 11.69 -12.35
CA ILE A 148 8.91 10.48 -12.86
C ILE A 148 9.42 10.29 -14.29
N SER A 149 10.06 9.15 -14.55
CA SER A 149 10.51 8.81 -15.90
C SER A 149 9.32 8.81 -16.86
N ALA A 150 9.47 9.42 -18.03
CA ALA A 150 8.41 9.52 -19.04
C ALA A 150 7.93 8.15 -19.55
N GLN A 151 8.75 7.11 -19.37
CA GLN A 151 8.47 5.73 -19.74
C GLN A 151 7.74 4.95 -18.63
N ARG A 152 7.43 5.59 -17.49
CA ARG A 152 6.78 4.94 -16.35
C ARG A 152 5.44 5.59 -16.02
N ILE A 153 4.47 4.74 -15.69
CA ILE A 153 3.16 5.17 -15.20
C ILE A 153 3.16 5.01 -13.69
N LEU A 154 2.87 6.08 -12.97
CA LEU A 154 2.62 6.05 -11.53
C LEU A 154 1.11 6.09 -11.29
N LEU A 155 0.59 5.19 -10.46
CA LEU A 155 -0.81 5.19 -10.04
C LEU A 155 -0.93 5.63 -8.58
N ALA A 156 -1.97 6.41 -8.29
CA ALA A 156 -2.36 6.73 -6.93
C ALA A 156 -3.06 5.53 -6.30
N GLY A 157 -2.66 5.11 -5.09
CA GLY A 157 -3.36 4.03 -4.39
C GLY A 157 -4.77 4.39 -3.89
N GLY A 158 -5.18 5.66 -3.97
CA GLY A 158 -6.49 6.11 -3.50
C GLY A 158 -7.63 5.77 -4.46
N ASP A 159 -7.36 5.79 -5.75
CA ASP A 159 -8.35 5.72 -6.83
C ASP A 159 -7.82 5.10 -8.13
N GLY A 160 -6.54 4.71 -8.19
CA GLY A 160 -5.90 4.24 -9.41
C GLY A 160 -5.58 5.37 -10.41
N GLU A 161 -5.67 6.65 -10.04
CA GLU A 161 -5.42 7.75 -10.96
C GLU A 161 -3.94 7.79 -11.42
N ARG A 162 -3.71 8.00 -12.71
CA ARG A 162 -2.36 8.23 -13.27
C ARG A 162 -1.78 9.56 -12.79
N ILE A 163 -0.55 9.51 -12.28
CA ILE A 163 0.20 10.66 -11.77
C ILE A 163 1.36 10.96 -12.72
N PHE A 164 1.38 12.19 -13.26
CA PHE A 164 2.36 12.60 -14.28
C PHE A 164 3.51 13.47 -13.74
N THR A 165 3.38 14.01 -12.52
CA THR A 165 4.40 14.92 -11.96
C THR A 165 4.74 14.56 -10.52
N ALA A 166 6.00 14.80 -10.14
CA ALA A 166 6.48 14.58 -8.77
C ALA A 166 5.71 15.44 -7.75
N SER A 167 5.34 16.68 -8.09
CA SER A 167 4.54 17.54 -7.20
C SER A 167 3.14 16.96 -6.94
N ARG A 168 2.46 16.44 -7.97
CA ARG A 168 1.17 15.75 -7.79
C ARG A 168 1.32 14.47 -6.96
N ALA A 169 2.41 13.72 -7.18
CA ALA A 169 2.73 12.52 -6.38
C ALA A 169 2.90 12.87 -4.90
N THR A 170 3.70 13.89 -4.58
CA THR A 170 3.89 14.38 -3.20
C THR A 170 2.58 14.81 -2.55
N ALA A 171 1.79 15.64 -3.24
CA ALA A 171 0.53 16.13 -2.72
C ALA A 171 -0.48 14.99 -2.45
N LYS A 172 -0.58 14.02 -3.37
CA LYS A 172 -1.42 12.83 -3.19
C LYS A 172 -0.92 11.95 -2.06
N LEU A 173 0.38 11.68 -1.99
CA LEU A 173 0.98 10.87 -0.94
C LEU A 173 0.74 11.47 0.46
N ALA A 174 0.93 12.78 0.60
CA ALA A 174 0.68 13.49 1.86
C ALA A 174 -0.79 13.44 2.26
N ARG A 175 -1.71 13.56 1.30
CA ARG A 175 -3.16 13.44 1.57
C ARG A 175 -3.57 12.02 1.93
N GLN A 176 -2.94 11.02 1.32
CA GLN A 176 -3.36 9.63 1.41
C GLN A 176 -3.31 9.08 2.84
N VAL A 177 -2.46 9.60 3.73
CA VAL A 177 -2.44 9.16 5.13
C VAL A 177 -3.78 9.39 5.85
N ALA A 178 -4.61 10.32 5.38
CA ALA A 178 -5.91 10.64 5.97
C ALA A 178 -7.11 10.28 5.09
N HIS A 179 -6.89 9.57 3.99
CA HIS A 179 -7.93 9.21 3.03
C HIS A 179 -7.86 7.72 2.68
N PRO A 180 -8.99 7.07 2.41
CA PRO A 180 -9.02 5.66 2.08
C PRO A 180 -8.14 5.31 0.89
N ILE A 181 -7.56 4.10 0.96
CA ILE A 181 -6.96 3.43 -0.18
C ILE A 181 -8.06 2.62 -0.89
N ASP A 182 -8.16 2.74 -2.21
CA ASP A 182 -9.01 1.87 -3.04
C ASP A 182 -8.11 0.93 -3.84
N TRP A 183 -7.76 -0.18 -3.20
CA TRP A 183 -6.88 -1.18 -3.80
C TRP A 183 -7.58 -1.94 -4.93
N ALA A 184 -8.89 -2.16 -4.80
CA ALA A 184 -9.69 -2.75 -5.87
C ALA A 184 -9.69 -1.87 -7.13
N ALA A 185 -9.88 -0.55 -6.99
CA ALA A 185 -9.77 0.39 -8.11
C ALA A 185 -8.36 0.41 -8.71
N THR A 186 -7.33 0.37 -7.86
CA THR A 186 -5.92 0.33 -8.32
C THR A 186 -5.62 -0.92 -9.14
N LEU A 187 -6.07 -2.11 -8.68
CA LEU A 187 -5.92 -3.36 -9.41
C LEU A 187 -6.71 -3.37 -10.74
N THR A 188 -7.89 -2.75 -10.76
CA THR A 188 -8.68 -2.56 -11.98
C THR A 188 -7.92 -1.70 -13.00
N ALA A 189 -7.38 -0.56 -12.56
CA ALA A 189 -6.57 0.31 -13.41
C ALA A 189 -5.30 -0.39 -13.94
N LEU A 190 -4.68 -1.26 -13.14
CA LEU A 190 -3.56 -2.08 -13.58
C LEU A 190 -3.99 -3.07 -14.68
N SER A 191 -5.11 -3.76 -14.50
CA SER A 191 -5.67 -4.65 -15.51
C SER A 191 -5.94 -3.93 -16.83
N GLU A 192 -6.55 -2.74 -16.78
CA GLU A 192 -6.84 -1.90 -17.95
C GLU A 192 -5.58 -1.38 -18.66
N LEU A 193 -4.47 -1.26 -17.94
CA LEU A 193 -3.15 -0.96 -18.52
C LEU A 193 -2.51 -2.15 -19.24
N GLY A 194 -3.13 -3.33 -19.18
CA GLY A 194 -2.65 -4.53 -19.85
C GLY A 194 -1.37 -5.10 -19.24
N ILE A 195 -1.11 -4.83 -17.95
CA ILE A 195 0.07 -5.37 -17.28
C ILE A 195 0.05 -6.90 -17.31
N THR A 196 1.21 -7.52 -17.51
CA THR A 196 1.31 -8.99 -17.56
C THR A 196 2.14 -9.54 -16.41
N ARG A 197 2.80 -8.65 -15.66
CA ARG A 197 3.62 -8.99 -14.49
C ARG A 197 3.51 -7.91 -13.41
N VAL A 198 3.62 -8.37 -12.17
CA VAL A 198 3.69 -7.53 -10.97
C VAL A 198 4.91 -7.94 -10.15
N LEU A 199 5.66 -6.95 -9.67
CA LEU A 199 6.68 -7.15 -8.64
C LEU A 199 6.28 -6.35 -7.38
N ASP A 200 6.02 -7.04 -6.28
CA ASP A 200 5.89 -6.46 -4.94
C ASP A 200 7.29 -6.16 -4.39
N LEU A 201 7.57 -4.89 -4.11
CA LEU A 201 8.84 -4.40 -3.57
C LEU A 201 8.85 -4.37 -2.03
N GLY A 202 7.71 -4.62 -1.38
CA GLY A 202 7.59 -4.62 0.07
C GLY A 202 8.02 -5.95 0.70
N PRO A 203 8.34 -5.95 2.01
CA PRO A 203 8.69 -7.18 2.68
C PRO A 203 7.51 -8.18 2.69
N GLY A 204 7.81 -9.46 2.55
CA GLY A 204 6.84 -10.54 2.40
C GLY A 204 6.22 -10.63 1.00
N HIS A 205 5.04 -11.25 0.92
CA HIS A 205 4.40 -11.63 -0.35
C HIS A 205 2.97 -11.10 -0.48
N ALA A 206 2.52 -10.26 0.45
CA ALA A 206 1.12 -9.91 0.63
C ALA A 206 0.49 -9.24 -0.61
N LEU A 207 1.13 -8.22 -1.19
CA LEU A 207 0.55 -7.54 -2.35
C LEU A 207 0.64 -8.41 -3.61
N ALA A 208 1.72 -9.19 -3.74
CA ALA A 208 1.84 -10.16 -4.83
C ALA A 208 0.71 -11.20 -4.77
N GLU A 209 0.42 -11.77 -3.60
CA GLU A 209 -0.67 -12.75 -3.41
C GLU A 209 -2.05 -12.12 -3.65
N MET A 210 -2.29 -10.92 -3.14
CA MET A 210 -3.55 -10.19 -3.37
C MET A 210 -3.75 -9.84 -4.84
N ALA A 211 -2.69 -9.38 -5.52
CA ALA A 211 -2.73 -9.11 -6.95
C ALA A 211 -2.96 -10.39 -7.77
N GLN A 212 -2.31 -11.49 -7.40
CA GLN A 212 -2.47 -12.79 -8.06
C GLN A 212 -3.89 -13.34 -7.92
N ALA A 213 -4.51 -13.18 -6.74
CA ALA A 213 -5.88 -13.59 -6.49
C ALA A 213 -6.90 -12.79 -7.33
N PHE A 214 -6.66 -11.49 -7.55
CA PHE A 214 -7.53 -10.64 -8.36
C PHE A 214 -7.27 -10.78 -9.87
N LEU A 215 -6.02 -10.98 -10.27
CA LEU A 215 -5.55 -11.05 -11.66
C LEU A 215 -4.88 -12.41 -11.93
N PRO A 216 -5.65 -13.52 -12.00
CA PRO A 216 -5.09 -14.87 -12.09
C PRO A 216 -4.26 -15.12 -13.36
N SER A 217 -4.45 -14.32 -14.41
CA SER A 217 -3.69 -14.42 -15.67
C SER A 217 -2.35 -13.69 -15.65
N ILE A 218 -2.05 -12.92 -14.60
CA ILE A 218 -0.83 -12.12 -14.46
C ILE A 218 0.16 -12.86 -13.57
N ARG A 219 1.46 -12.76 -13.88
CA ARG A 219 2.51 -13.33 -13.02
C ARG A 219 2.90 -12.34 -11.93
N CYS A 220 2.66 -12.70 -10.68
CA CYS A 220 3.01 -11.87 -9.53
C CYS A 220 4.25 -12.42 -8.81
N TYR A 221 5.20 -11.55 -8.51
CA TYR A 221 6.46 -11.85 -7.83
C TYR A 221 6.60 -10.94 -6.61
N ALA A 222 7.31 -11.42 -5.60
CA ALA A 222 7.74 -10.59 -4.48
C ALA A 222 9.27 -10.48 -4.49
N ALA A 223 9.79 -9.28 -4.24
CA ALA A 223 11.22 -9.02 -4.13
C ALA A 223 11.86 -9.87 -3.01
N ASP A 224 11.13 -10.11 -1.93
CA ASP A 224 11.55 -10.99 -0.82
C ASP A 224 11.65 -12.48 -1.22
N GLY A 225 11.09 -12.86 -2.36
CA GLY A 225 11.26 -14.21 -2.93
C GLY A 225 12.64 -14.42 -3.58
N PHE A 226 13.43 -13.36 -3.78
CA PHE A 226 14.76 -13.46 -4.36
C PHE A 226 15.82 -13.64 -3.27
N HIS A 227 16.73 -14.59 -3.46
CA HIS A 227 17.80 -14.87 -2.49
C HIS A 227 18.84 -13.75 -2.41
N THR A 228 19.10 -13.07 -3.52
CA THR A 228 20.04 -11.95 -3.58
C THR A 228 19.47 -10.77 -4.37
N ILE A 229 19.98 -9.57 -4.07
CA ILE A 229 19.67 -8.37 -4.85
C ILE A 229 20.15 -8.49 -6.31
N GLU A 230 21.19 -9.29 -6.56
CA GLU A 230 21.70 -9.51 -7.92
C GLU A 230 20.74 -10.36 -8.73
N ASP A 231 20.12 -11.38 -8.12
CA ASP A 231 19.08 -12.18 -8.78
C ASP A 231 17.87 -11.32 -9.15
N LEU A 232 17.45 -10.44 -8.24
CA LEU A 232 16.37 -9.49 -8.52
C LEU A 232 16.74 -8.54 -9.66
N ARG A 233 17.96 -7.99 -9.66
CA ARG A 233 18.43 -7.10 -10.74
C ARG A 233 18.50 -7.82 -12.07
N ASN A 234 18.99 -9.05 -12.08
CA ASN A 234 19.04 -9.88 -13.29
C ASN A 234 17.63 -10.16 -13.80
N TRP A 235 16.69 -10.48 -12.91
CA TRP A 235 15.28 -10.65 -13.27
C TRP A 235 14.70 -9.38 -13.90
N VAL A 236 14.91 -8.21 -13.30
CA VAL A 236 14.43 -6.92 -13.86
C VAL A 236 15.10 -6.59 -15.20
N ALA A 237 16.37 -6.97 -15.40
CA ALA A 237 17.16 -6.61 -16.59
C ALA A 237 16.93 -7.52 -17.80
N HIS A 238 16.41 -8.74 -17.60
CA HIS A 238 16.12 -9.70 -18.66
C HIS A 238 14.64 -9.71 -19.09
N GLU A 239 13.89 -8.69 -18.66
CA GLU A 239 12.54 -8.37 -19.11
C GLU A 239 12.55 -7.28 -20.18
#